data_AF-A0AAD6S4L0-F1
#
_entry.id   AF-A0AAD6S4L0-F1
#
_cell.length_a   1.000
_cell.length_b   1.000
_cell.length_c   1.000
_cell.angle_alpha   90.00
_cell.angle_beta   90.00
_cell.angle_gamma   90.00
#
_symmetry.space_group_name_H-M   'P 1'
#
loop_
_entity.id
_entity.type
_entity.pdbx_description
1 polymer ?
#
loop_
_entity_poly.entity_id
_entity_poly.type
_entity_poly.pdbx_seq_one_letter_code
_entity_poly.pdbx_strand_id
1 'polypeptide(L)'
;MEKLLTYRRTSLWLLAVYLPTLIVPWVLPCVLDVRPLNAPSYNDQSGSIPPSGIYTILIVVALVRVLNSISGVLVVPVVGAILAQAAVVFTQRRKPKQELNLVQLFALADRGWGSIPTLWRARATGASSSFLWAAAWMTVISSLQQPIQSALLSFQGILVMSCVDLPVSGRCTTELPVTTAYDAEPGAISLLPHNLIVADVASSIVAVTNLDQQPNLWVDNPYARVDQNIDAFVNQPARGMFFWYAPAGSHPKDTYFVSALQNGTTTGVLRQHAIRMNSSASCESIPRTSFPALCGGARPVEAAFKNEFIDLRAACLGKPGPNLTSYAATNFTTKCTAGSSRGYFELGNYFNGFAYGPLLQEWPAPEVIASDFNNYLTMFDGSRPTVEDPPSDDLTLNLETIFVADPFGTESFNVSAPLITAASALFGNNSFLNIAGPQNNLTAAQVLNLMCKHGNIPFSLPLDIARSPDFKDYCFESEIVFNSQRTEDTDAAVAQVIGLWFFNRFDYTSNAEYVLDMSMYFVNRAMLNKAVLLGQPFNNHPLYTSGGLELVKPVKTLAATIIVSVLIAMQLVGLAIPSDISIPYLRG
;
A
#
# COMPACT_ATOMS: atom_id res chain seq x y z
N MET A 1 17.64 -79.54 1.51
CA MET A 1 17.11 -78.39 0.76
C MET A 1 16.01 -77.74 1.58
N GLU A 2 16.38 -76.81 2.46
CA GLU A 2 15.40 -76.03 3.23
C GLU A 2 14.78 -74.96 2.33
N LYS A 3 13.44 -74.95 2.24
CA LYS A 3 12.70 -73.84 1.66
C LYS A 3 12.91 -72.61 2.55
N LEU A 4 13.72 -71.66 2.07
CA LEU A 4 13.82 -70.32 2.64
C LEU A 4 12.42 -69.69 2.69
N LEU A 5 11.99 -69.30 3.90
CA LEU A 5 10.69 -68.70 4.17
C LEU A 5 10.50 -67.42 3.34
N THR A 6 9.56 -67.50 2.40
CA THR A 6 9.06 -66.37 1.63
C THR A 6 8.33 -65.40 2.55
N TYR A 7 8.64 -64.11 2.43
CA TYR A 7 7.98 -63.05 3.18
C TYR A 7 6.45 -63.12 3.00
N ARG A 8 5.70 -63.02 4.11
CA ARG A 8 4.25 -63.29 4.16
C ARG A 8 3.51 -62.09 3.57
N ARG A 9 2.64 -62.32 2.56
CA ARG A 9 1.76 -61.31 1.90
C ARG A 9 1.14 -60.28 2.86
N THR A 10 0.80 -60.70 4.09
CA THR A 10 0.24 -59.85 5.14
C THR A 10 1.07 -58.63 5.50
N SER A 11 2.39 -58.70 5.45
CA SER A 11 3.23 -57.57 5.86
C SER A 11 3.42 -56.54 4.76
N LEU A 12 3.40 -56.98 3.51
CA LEU A 12 3.29 -56.07 2.37
C LEU A 12 1.96 -55.30 2.43
N TRP A 13 0.87 -55.96 2.82
CA TRP A 13 -0.42 -55.29 3.03
C TRP A 13 -0.40 -54.30 4.20
N LEU A 14 0.20 -54.64 5.33
CA LEU A 14 0.35 -53.72 6.47
C LEU A 14 1.18 -52.48 6.09
N LEU A 15 2.27 -52.68 5.35
CA LEU A 15 3.15 -51.61 4.90
C LEU A 15 2.45 -50.73 3.85
N ALA A 16 1.68 -51.33 2.94
CA ALA A 16 0.87 -50.61 1.95
C ALA A 16 -0.22 -49.73 2.57
N VAL A 17 -0.82 -50.13 3.70
CA VAL A 17 -1.79 -49.30 4.44
C VAL A 17 -1.09 -48.23 5.28
N TYR A 18 0.07 -48.54 5.87
CA TYR A 18 0.77 -47.63 6.76
C TYR A 18 1.49 -46.50 6.02
N LEU A 19 2.11 -46.77 4.86
CA LEU A 19 2.87 -45.77 4.11
C LEU A 19 2.07 -44.51 3.74
N PRO A 20 0.83 -44.61 3.19
CA PRO A 20 0.00 -43.44 2.93
C PRO A 20 -0.30 -42.62 4.19
N THR A 21 -0.58 -43.30 5.32
CA THR A 21 -0.85 -42.61 6.60
C THR A 21 0.37 -41.88 7.16
N LEU A 22 1.58 -42.25 6.72
CA LEU A 22 2.83 -41.61 7.12
C LEU A 22 3.20 -40.43 6.22
N ILE A 23 3.08 -40.61 4.90
CA ILE A 23 3.59 -39.66 3.90
C ILE A 23 2.58 -38.53 3.65
N VAL A 24 1.31 -38.87 3.47
CA VAL A 24 0.26 -37.91 3.08
C VAL A 24 0.14 -36.76 4.09
N PRO A 25 0.15 -37.00 5.42
CA PRO A 25 0.01 -35.93 6.39
C PRO A 25 1.20 -34.98 6.49
N TRP A 26 2.34 -35.35 5.89
CA TRP A 26 3.51 -34.47 5.80
C TRP A 26 3.57 -33.72 4.47
N VAL A 27 3.35 -34.42 3.36
CA VAL A 27 3.42 -33.84 2.02
C VAL A 27 2.31 -32.81 1.81
N LEU A 28 1.08 -33.07 2.25
CA LEU A 28 -0.04 -32.15 2.04
C LEU A 28 0.16 -30.79 2.74
N PRO A 29 0.52 -30.72 4.04
CA PRO A 29 0.88 -29.46 4.66
C PRO A 29 2.06 -28.77 3.99
N CYS A 30 3.05 -29.51 3.47
CA CYS A 30 4.16 -28.91 2.72
C CYS A 30 3.70 -28.23 1.43
N VAL A 31 2.72 -28.82 0.73
CA VAL A 31 2.10 -28.21 -0.46
C VAL A 31 1.25 -26.99 -0.07
N LEU A 32 0.41 -27.14 0.96
CA LEU A 32 -0.47 -26.09 1.47
C LEU A 32 0.27 -24.93 2.15
N ASP A 33 1.51 -25.12 2.60
CA ASP A 33 2.35 -24.01 3.10
C ASP A 33 2.74 -23.05 1.97
N VAL A 34 2.83 -23.56 0.73
CA VAL A 34 3.23 -22.79 -0.46
C VAL A 34 2.01 -22.25 -1.21
N ARG A 35 1.00 -23.09 -1.45
CA ARG A 35 -0.17 -22.72 -2.26
C ARG A 35 -1.41 -23.54 -1.90
N PRO A 36 -2.62 -22.98 -2.09
CA PRO A 36 -3.85 -23.78 -2.04
C PRO A 36 -3.89 -24.79 -3.19
N LEU A 37 -4.66 -25.89 -3.04
CA LEU A 37 -4.69 -26.97 -4.03
C LEU A 37 -5.20 -26.54 -5.42
N ASN A 38 -6.05 -25.51 -5.47
CA ASN A 38 -6.73 -25.06 -6.68
C ASN A 38 -6.23 -23.71 -7.21
N ALA A 39 -5.17 -23.14 -6.62
CA ALA A 39 -4.64 -21.84 -7.04
C ALA A 39 -3.09 -21.85 -7.06
N PRO A 40 -2.47 -20.98 -7.87
CA PRO A 40 -1.01 -20.91 -7.96
C PRO A 40 -0.36 -20.39 -6.67
N SER A 41 -1.01 -19.46 -5.96
CA SER A 41 -0.50 -18.87 -4.73
C SER A 41 -1.65 -18.39 -3.82
N TYR A 42 -1.31 -18.03 -2.58
CA TYR A 42 -2.24 -17.38 -1.65
C TYR A 42 -2.50 -15.90 -1.97
N ASN A 43 -1.67 -15.29 -2.84
CA ASN A 43 -1.74 -13.87 -3.18
C ASN A 43 -2.36 -13.65 -4.57
N ASP A 44 -2.99 -14.68 -5.13
CA ASP A 44 -3.58 -14.65 -6.46
C ASP A 44 -4.76 -13.66 -6.51
N GLN A 45 -4.63 -12.61 -7.33
CA GLN A 45 -5.66 -11.58 -7.51
C GLN A 45 -6.65 -11.91 -8.64
N SER A 46 -6.50 -13.06 -9.31
CA SER A 46 -7.43 -13.47 -10.37
C SER A 46 -8.77 -13.99 -9.86
N GLY A 47 -8.92 -14.18 -8.54
CA GLY A 47 -10.12 -14.76 -7.94
C GLY A 47 -10.34 -16.23 -8.35
N SER A 48 -9.26 -16.96 -8.63
CA SER A 48 -9.32 -18.36 -9.10
C SER A 48 -9.92 -19.35 -8.09
N ILE A 49 -10.06 -18.96 -6.82
CA ILE A 49 -10.57 -19.81 -5.75
C ILE A 49 -12.09 -19.67 -5.65
N PRO A 50 -12.88 -20.72 -6.00
CA PRO A 50 -14.30 -20.73 -5.72
C PRO A 50 -14.59 -21.04 -4.24
N PRO A 51 -15.79 -20.68 -3.72
CA PRO A 51 -16.20 -21.06 -2.37
C PRO A 51 -16.10 -22.57 -2.08
N SER A 52 -16.36 -23.42 -3.08
CA SER A 52 -16.17 -24.88 -2.98
C SER A 52 -14.71 -25.29 -2.79
N GLY A 53 -13.76 -24.52 -3.31
CA GLY A 53 -12.33 -24.71 -3.13
C GLY A 53 -11.91 -24.49 -1.67
N ILE A 54 -12.50 -23.51 -1.01
CA ILE A 54 -12.28 -23.23 0.43
C ILE A 54 -12.74 -24.42 1.27
N TYR A 55 -13.94 -24.92 1.02
CA TYR A 55 -14.46 -26.10 1.70
C TYR A 55 -13.57 -27.33 1.49
N THR A 56 -13.02 -27.50 0.29
CA THR A 56 -12.07 -28.58 -0.02
C THR A 56 -10.80 -28.47 0.81
N ILE A 57 -10.23 -27.27 0.97
CA ILE A 57 -9.04 -27.04 1.80
C ILE A 57 -9.33 -27.39 3.26
N LEU A 58 -10.49 -26.98 3.79
CA LEU A 58 -10.90 -27.32 5.17
C LEU A 58 -11.03 -28.83 5.37
N ILE A 59 -11.63 -29.56 4.41
CA ILE A 59 -11.69 -31.02 4.43
C ILE A 59 -10.29 -31.63 4.41
N VAL A 60 -9.39 -31.12 3.56
CA VAL A 60 -8.03 -31.65 3.46
C VAL A 60 -7.24 -31.43 4.75
N VAL A 61 -7.38 -30.27 5.38
CA VAL A 61 -6.77 -29.99 6.69
C VAL A 61 -7.33 -30.94 7.76
N ALA A 62 -8.64 -31.19 7.77
CA ALA A 62 -9.26 -32.16 8.66
C ALA A 62 -8.75 -33.59 8.40
N LEU A 63 -8.62 -33.99 7.14
CA LEU A 63 -8.09 -35.28 6.72
C LEU A 63 -6.64 -35.48 7.21
N VAL A 64 -5.78 -34.46 7.07
CA VAL A 64 -4.40 -34.51 7.58
C VAL A 64 -4.37 -34.76 9.09
N ARG A 65 -5.22 -34.06 9.86
CA ARG A 65 -5.30 -34.25 11.31
C ARG A 65 -5.73 -35.66 11.67
N VAL A 66 -6.75 -36.19 10.99
CA VAL A 66 -7.25 -37.56 11.20
C VAL A 66 -6.17 -38.60 10.86
N LEU A 67 -5.49 -38.45 9.72
CA LEU A 67 -4.43 -39.37 9.30
C LEU A 67 -3.22 -39.36 10.23
N ASN A 68 -2.82 -38.19 10.77
CA ASN A 68 -1.79 -38.10 11.81
C ASN A 68 -2.18 -38.87 13.08
N SER A 69 -3.43 -38.72 13.53
CA SER A 69 -3.93 -39.48 14.69
C SER A 69 -3.92 -40.99 14.43
N ILE A 70 -4.37 -41.43 13.24
CA ILE A 70 -4.35 -42.85 12.85
C ILE A 70 -2.91 -43.38 12.80
N SER A 71 -1.99 -42.63 12.18
CA SER A 71 -0.57 -43.00 12.08
C SER A 71 0.06 -43.16 13.46
N GLY A 72 -0.25 -42.27 14.41
CA GLY A 72 0.22 -42.35 15.79
C GLY A 72 -0.21 -43.64 16.50
N VAL A 73 -1.43 -44.10 16.25
CA VAL A 73 -1.97 -45.35 16.84
C VAL A 73 -1.41 -46.59 16.13
N LEU A 74 -1.27 -46.56 14.80
CA LEU A 74 -0.81 -47.70 14.00
C LEU A 74 0.70 -47.93 14.10
N VAL A 75 1.49 -46.90 14.45
CA VAL A 75 2.96 -46.94 14.46
C VAL A 75 3.50 -48.12 15.28
N VAL A 76 3.04 -48.27 16.53
CA VAL A 76 3.56 -49.29 17.45
C VAL A 76 3.23 -50.70 16.99
N PRO A 77 1.97 -51.07 16.69
CA PRO A 77 1.64 -52.42 16.25
C PRO A 77 2.24 -52.78 14.88
N VAL A 78 2.26 -51.84 13.92
CA VAL A 78 2.77 -52.11 12.57
C VAL A 78 4.29 -52.26 12.57
N VAL A 79 5.02 -51.29 13.15
CA VAL A 79 6.48 -51.36 13.24
C VAL A 79 6.90 -52.57 14.08
N GLY A 80 6.21 -52.85 15.18
CA GLY A 80 6.45 -54.04 16.00
C GLY A 80 6.27 -55.37 15.23
N ALA A 81 5.23 -55.48 14.40
CA ALA A 81 4.98 -56.66 13.59
C ALA A 81 6.04 -56.87 12.49
N ILE A 82 6.47 -55.77 11.84
CA ILE A 82 7.52 -55.82 10.81
C ILE A 82 8.86 -56.19 11.43
N LEU A 83 9.23 -55.57 12.56
CA LEU A 83 10.46 -55.89 13.30
C LEU A 83 10.47 -57.33 13.81
N ALA A 84 9.34 -57.87 14.27
CA ALA A 84 9.24 -59.26 14.70
C ALA A 84 9.52 -60.25 13.55
N GLN A 85 9.09 -59.93 12.33
CA GLN A 85 9.40 -60.77 11.16
C GLN A 85 10.85 -60.61 10.72
N ALA A 86 11.37 -59.39 10.75
CA ALA A 86 12.77 -59.11 10.46
C ALA A 86 13.71 -59.84 11.44
N ALA A 87 13.32 -59.96 12.71
CA ALA A 87 14.05 -60.72 13.74
C ALA A 87 14.16 -62.21 13.39
N VAL A 88 13.11 -62.81 12.82
CA VAL A 88 13.14 -64.21 12.36
C VAL A 88 14.14 -64.38 11.21
N VAL A 89 14.12 -63.49 10.22
CA VAL A 89 15.07 -63.56 9.09
C VAL A 89 16.51 -63.33 9.56
N PHE A 90 16.73 -62.40 10.49
CA PHE A 90 18.04 -62.11 11.07
C PHE A 90 18.62 -63.29 11.85
N THR A 91 17.79 -64.05 12.55
CA THR A 91 18.23 -65.25 13.29
C THR A 91 18.48 -66.45 12.38
N GLN A 92 17.82 -66.51 11.21
CA GLN A 92 17.97 -67.56 10.22
C GLN A 92 19.15 -67.36 9.24
N ARG A 93 19.41 -66.14 8.76
CA ARG A 93 20.51 -65.86 7.82
C ARG A 93 21.84 -65.68 8.55
N ARG A 94 22.53 -66.80 8.81
CA ARG A 94 23.86 -66.79 9.46
C ARG A 94 24.98 -66.47 8.46
N LYS A 95 25.71 -65.39 8.72
CA LYS A 95 27.09 -65.23 8.21
C LYS A 95 28.03 -66.05 9.12
N PRO A 96 29.12 -66.64 8.60
CA PRO A 96 30.00 -67.53 9.37
C PRO A 96 30.71 -66.87 10.57
N LYS A 97 30.66 -65.54 10.71
CA LYS A 97 31.22 -64.78 11.85
C LYS A 97 30.17 -64.25 12.84
N GLN A 98 28.90 -64.59 12.67
CA GLN A 98 27.79 -64.03 13.44
C GLN A 98 27.18 -65.08 14.37
N GLU A 99 27.75 -65.22 15.57
CA GLU A 99 27.25 -66.12 16.61
C GLU A 99 26.31 -65.34 17.55
N LEU A 100 25.03 -65.72 17.59
CA LEU A 100 24.06 -65.20 18.54
C LEU A 100 24.03 -66.08 19.79
N ASN A 101 24.17 -65.47 20.97
CA ASN A 101 24.00 -66.16 22.24
C ASN A 101 22.51 -66.51 22.45
N LEU A 102 22.23 -67.61 23.14
CA LEU A 102 20.88 -68.10 23.45
C LEU A 102 20.06 -67.04 24.20
N VAL A 103 20.71 -66.25 25.06
CA VAL A 103 20.11 -65.11 25.79
C VAL A 103 19.72 -63.97 24.84
N GLN A 104 20.54 -63.70 23.81
CA GLN A 104 20.21 -62.70 22.78
C GLN A 104 19.04 -63.17 21.92
N LEU A 105 18.96 -64.47 21.60
CA LEU A 105 17.86 -65.05 20.84
C LEU A 105 16.53 -64.89 21.58
N PHE A 106 16.49 -65.19 22.89
CA PHE A 106 15.31 -64.97 23.72
C PHE A 106 14.93 -63.48 23.82
N ALA A 107 15.92 -62.59 23.95
CA ALA A 107 15.67 -61.15 23.97
C ALA A 107 15.03 -60.63 22.65
N LEU A 108 15.37 -61.23 21.50
CA LEU A 108 14.69 -60.94 20.23
C LEU A 108 13.30 -61.59 20.14
N ALA A 109 13.14 -62.83 20.61
CA ALA A 109 11.86 -63.55 20.56
C ALA A 109 10.76 -62.87 21.41
N ASP A 110 11.14 -62.36 22.58
CA ASP A 110 10.24 -61.67 23.50
C ASP A 110 9.92 -60.22 23.10
N ARG A 111 10.35 -59.80 21.89
CA ARG A 111 10.22 -58.40 21.41
C ARG A 111 10.83 -57.39 22.39
N GLY A 112 12.00 -57.74 22.96
CA GLY A 112 12.68 -56.97 23.99
C GLY A 112 13.07 -55.54 23.59
N TRP A 113 12.92 -55.14 22.32
CA TRP A 113 13.06 -53.77 21.83
C TRP A 113 11.93 -52.83 22.26
N GLY A 114 10.75 -53.34 22.62
CA GLY A 114 9.62 -52.54 23.09
C GLY A 114 9.59 -52.28 24.59
N SER A 115 10.48 -52.89 25.37
CA SER A 115 10.47 -52.81 26.84
C SER A 115 11.76 -52.19 27.37
N ILE A 116 11.62 -51.05 28.08
CA ILE A 116 12.75 -50.34 28.70
C ILE A 116 13.49 -51.23 29.70
N PRO A 117 12.83 -51.99 30.60
CA PRO A 117 13.52 -52.86 31.55
C PRO A 117 14.37 -53.96 30.89
N THR A 118 13.92 -54.53 29.76
CA THR A 118 14.69 -55.54 29.02
C THR A 118 15.90 -54.94 28.31
N LEU A 119 15.80 -53.72 27.77
CA LEU A 119 16.94 -53.02 27.16
C LEU A 119 18.03 -52.68 28.19
N TRP A 120 17.64 -52.23 29.38
CA TRP A 120 18.57 -51.96 30.49
C TRP A 120 19.26 -53.24 30.98
N ARG A 121 18.50 -54.33 31.15
CA ARG A 121 19.07 -55.63 31.51
C ARG A 121 20.01 -56.14 30.41
N ALA A 122 19.62 -56.04 29.14
CA ALA A 122 20.46 -56.49 28.02
C ALA A 122 21.79 -55.75 27.93
N ARG A 123 21.83 -54.47 28.33
CA ARG A 123 23.07 -53.70 28.46
C ARG A 123 23.93 -54.16 29.63
N ALA A 124 23.31 -54.45 30.77
CA ALA A 124 24.02 -54.87 31.98
C ALA A 124 24.56 -56.32 31.92
N THR A 125 23.87 -57.22 31.20
CA THR A 125 24.18 -58.66 31.17
C THR A 125 24.86 -59.13 29.89
N GLY A 126 25.20 -58.22 28.97
CA GLY A 126 25.83 -58.57 27.69
C GLY A 126 24.90 -59.25 26.66
N ALA A 127 23.59 -59.24 26.91
CA ALA A 127 22.58 -59.79 25.99
C ALA A 127 22.16 -58.83 24.86
N SER A 128 22.91 -57.74 24.64
CA SER A 128 22.64 -56.80 23.56
C SER A 128 23.08 -57.31 22.20
N SER A 129 22.27 -57.09 21.16
CA SER A 129 22.66 -57.26 19.76
C SER A 129 22.48 -55.95 18.99
N SER A 130 23.19 -55.79 17.87
CA SER A 130 23.04 -54.61 17.00
C SER A 130 21.60 -54.47 16.47
N PHE A 131 20.94 -55.58 16.16
CA PHE A 131 19.55 -55.60 15.73
C PHE A 131 18.59 -55.16 16.85
N LEU A 132 18.78 -55.62 18.09
CA LEU A 132 17.94 -55.23 19.24
C LEU A 132 17.94 -53.72 19.45
N TRP A 133 19.13 -53.09 19.40
CA TRP A 133 19.25 -51.63 19.53
C TRP A 133 18.70 -50.88 18.32
N ALA A 134 18.92 -51.38 17.09
CA ALA A 134 18.33 -50.78 15.89
C ALA A 134 16.79 -50.83 15.93
N ALA A 135 16.20 -51.95 16.35
CA ALA A 135 14.76 -52.13 16.51
C ALA A 135 14.19 -51.21 17.61
N ALA A 136 14.91 -51.04 18.73
CA ALA A 136 14.52 -50.12 19.80
C ALA A 136 14.53 -48.66 19.32
N TRP A 137 15.61 -48.23 18.65
CA TRP A 137 15.72 -46.90 18.08
C TRP A 137 14.62 -46.61 17.04
N MET A 138 14.36 -47.56 16.14
CA MET A 138 13.28 -47.43 15.16
C MET A 138 11.91 -47.28 15.82
N THR A 139 11.65 -48.02 16.90
CA THR A 139 10.39 -47.91 17.65
C THR A 139 10.26 -46.52 18.31
N VAL A 140 11.33 -46.03 18.92
CA VAL A 140 11.37 -44.68 19.54
C VAL A 140 11.17 -43.58 18.49
N ILE A 141 11.94 -43.59 17.40
CA ILE A 141 11.83 -42.63 16.30
C ILE A 141 10.41 -42.63 15.74
N SER A 142 9.85 -43.80 15.44
CA SER A 142 8.50 -43.93 14.90
C SER A 142 7.44 -43.40 15.87
N SER A 143 7.60 -43.66 17.17
CA SER A 143 6.66 -43.19 18.21
C SER A 143 6.70 -41.68 18.45
N LEU A 144 7.88 -41.07 18.38
CA LEU A 144 8.07 -39.64 18.63
C LEU A 144 7.75 -38.78 17.40
N GLN A 145 7.78 -39.35 16.21
CA GLN A 145 7.60 -38.61 14.97
C GLN A 145 6.25 -37.88 14.89
N GLN A 146 5.15 -38.54 15.26
CA GLN A 146 3.81 -37.95 15.18
C GLN A 146 3.61 -36.77 16.16
N PRO A 147 4.01 -36.89 17.45
CA PRO A 147 4.07 -35.75 18.37
C PRO A 147 4.95 -34.60 17.86
N ILE A 148 6.15 -34.91 17.35
CA ILE A 148 7.07 -33.90 16.82
C ILE A 148 6.45 -33.16 15.63
N GLN A 149 5.83 -33.89 14.70
CA GLN A 149 5.14 -33.30 13.56
C GLN A 149 3.97 -32.40 13.99
N SER A 150 3.18 -32.82 14.97
CA SER A 150 2.08 -32.01 15.52
C SER A 150 2.56 -30.77 16.27
N ALA A 151 3.73 -30.82 16.90
CA ALA A 151 4.30 -29.67 17.61
C ALA A 151 4.94 -28.64 16.67
N LEU A 152 5.44 -29.10 15.51
CA LEU A 152 6.16 -28.26 14.56
C LEU A 152 5.28 -27.66 13.45
N LEU A 153 4.05 -28.18 13.27
CA LEU A 153 3.06 -27.64 12.34
C LEU A 153 2.07 -26.75 13.09
N SER A 154 2.06 -25.45 12.78
CA SER A 154 1.02 -24.53 13.22
C SER A 154 0.04 -24.25 12.09
N PHE A 155 -1.16 -23.79 12.43
CA PHE A 155 -2.17 -23.36 11.46
C PHE A 155 -2.53 -21.91 11.75
N GLN A 156 -2.47 -21.04 10.73
CA GLN A 156 -2.90 -19.65 10.84
C GLN A 156 -4.04 -19.36 9.86
N GLY A 157 -4.92 -18.43 10.21
CA GLY A 157 -5.84 -17.80 9.27
C GLY A 157 -5.08 -16.84 8.36
N ILE A 158 -5.32 -16.92 7.06
CA ILE A 158 -4.86 -15.95 6.06
C ILE A 158 -6.07 -15.50 5.24
N LEU A 159 -6.20 -14.20 5.00
CA LEU A 159 -7.24 -13.69 4.12
C LEU A 159 -6.78 -13.86 2.67
N VAL A 160 -7.64 -14.43 1.84
CA VAL A 160 -7.42 -14.56 0.40
C VAL A 160 -8.56 -13.94 -0.37
N MET A 161 -8.22 -13.52 -1.58
CA MET A 161 -9.21 -13.16 -2.57
C MET A 161 -9.84 -14.42 -3.18
N SER A 162 -11.15 -14.38 -3.37
CA SER A 162 -11.94 -15.43 -4.03
C SER A 162 -12.75 -14.84 -5.18
N CYS A 163 -13.44 -15.68 -5.94
CA CYS A 163 -14.26 -15.22 -7.05
C CYS A 163 -15.47 -14.36 -6.64
N VAL A 164 -15.85 -14.31 -5.35
CA VAL A 164 -16.94 -13.43 -4.86
C VAL A 164 -16.44 -12.00 -4.59
N ASP A 165 -15.12 -11.84 -4.48
CA ASP A 165 -14.47 -10.55 -4.23
C ASP A 165 -14.14 -9.81 -5.53
N LEU A 166 -14.32 -10.46 -6.68
CA LEU A 166 -14.09 -9.86 -7.99
C LEU A 166 -15.14 -8.78 -8.27
N PRO A 167 -14.73 -7.55 -8.63
CA PRO A 167 -15.66 -6.45 -8.93
C PRO A 167 -16.38 -6.60 -10.25
N VAL A 168 -15.76 -7.32 -11.18
CA VAL A 168 -16.36 -7.66 -12.46
C VAL A 168 -17.25 -8.88 -12.32
N SER A 169 -18.30 -8.95 -13.13
CA SER A 169 -19.26 -10.08 -13.13
C SER A 169 -18.52 -11.43 -13.21
N GLY A 170 -18.28 -12.00 -12.03
CA GLY A 170 -17.50 -13.22 -11.86
C GLY A 170 -18.39 -14.45 -11.98
N ARG A 171 -17.75 -15.62 -12.08
CA ARG A 171 -18.44 -16.92 -12.16
C ARG A 171 -19.28 -17.29 -10.91
N CYS A 172 -19.28 -16.46 -9.86
CA CYS A 172 -19.66 -16.87 -8.52
C CYS A 172 -20.81 -16.11 -7.85
N THR A 173 -21.14 -14.86 -8.19
CA THR A 173 -22.24 -14.12 -7.54
C THR A 173 -22.84 -12.99 -8.39
N THR A 174 -24.04 -12.56 -8.00
CA THR A 174 -24.72 -11.32 -8.40
C THR A 174 -24.55 -10.18 -7.38
N GLU A 175 -23.99 -10.47 -6.20
CA GLU A 175 -23.61 -9.47 -5.20
C GLU A 175 -22.16 -9.06 -5.42
N LEU A 176 -21.95 -7.77 -5.52
CA LEU A 176 -20.79 -7.13 -6.09
C LEU A 176 -20.01 -6.42 -4.97
N PRO A 177 -18.67 -6.40 -5.00
CA PRO A 177 -17.88 -5.70 -3.99
C PRO A 177 -18.23 -4.21 -3.96
N VAL A 178 -18.08 -3.62 -2.77
CA VAL A 178 -18.49 -2.24 -2.52
C VAL A 178 -17.50 -1.30 -3.18
N THR A 179 -17.99 -0.44 -4.07
CA THR A 179 -17.19 0.68 -4.61
C THR A 179 -16.90 1.65 -3.46
N THR A 180 -15.63 1.77 -3.10
CA THR A 180 -15.20 2.64 -2.00
C THR A 180 -14.98 4.07 -2.46
N ALA A 181 -14.53 4.26 -3.69
CA ALA A 181 -14.21 5.55 -4.28
C ALA A 181 -14.03 5.44 -5.80
N TYR A 182 -13.88 6.58 -6.45
CA TYR A 182 -13.54 6.69 -7.87
C TYR A 182 -12.23 7.46 -8.01
N ASP A 183 -11.36 6.95 -8.88
CA ASP A 183 -10.10 7.58 -9.20
C ASP A 183 -10.17 8.36 -10.53
N ALA A 184 -9.32 9.38 -10.66
CA ALA A 184 -9.32 10.27 -11.81
C ALA A 184 -8.54 9.66 -12.98
N GLU A 185 -9.13 9.64 -14.17
CA GLU A 185 -8.42 9.24 -15.38
C GLU A 185 -7.51 10.37 -15.91
N PRO A 186 -6.27 10.04 -16.34
CA PRO A 186 -5.34 11.00 -16.92
C PRO A 186 -5.91 11.83 -18.09
N GLY A 187 -6.75 11.21 -18.92
CA GLY A 187 -7.42 11.83 -20.05
C GLY A 187 -8.43 12.90 -19.62
N ALA A 188 -9.25 12.62 -18.61
CA ALA A 188 -10.26 13.56 -18.10
C ALA A 188 -9.64 14.85 -17.53
N ILE A 189 -8.46 14.75 -16.90
CA ILE A 189 -7.74 15.90 -16.36
C ILE A 189 -7.38 16.91 -17.46
N SER A 190 -7.08 16.43 -18.68
CA SER A 190 -6.69 17.28 -19.80
C SER A 190 -7.84 18.13 -20.37
N LEU A 191 -9.09 17.76 -20.07
CA LEU A 191 -10.31 18.39 -20.57
C LEU A 191 -10.90 19.42 -19.60
N LEU A 192 -10.29 19.60 -18.42
CA LEU A 192 -10.82 20.50 -17.40
C LEU A 192 -10.70 21.97 -17.82
N PRO A 193 -11.77 22.78 -17.69
CA PRO A 193 -11.71 24.22 -17.90
C PRO A 193 -10.81 24.90 -16.86
N HIS A 194 -9.90 25.77 -17.32
CA HIS A 194 -8.93 26.45 -16.46
C HIS A 194 -9.59 27.29 -15.37
N ASN A 195 -10.55 28.15 -15.72
CA ASN A 195 -11.13 29.11 -14.77
C ASN A 195 -11.95 28.46 -13.67
N LEU A 196 -12.55 27.30 -13.95
CA LEU A 196 -13.25 26.51 -12.94
C LEU A 196 -12.30 26.08 -11.82
N ILE A 197 -11.12 25.59 -12.18
CA ILE A 197 -10.09 25.18 -11.21
C ILE A 197 -9.55 26.42 -10.48
N VAL A 198 -9.28 27.51 -11.20
CA VAL A 198 -8.81 28.77 -10.60
C VAL A 198 -9.79 29.30 -9.55
N ALA A 199 -11.10 29.28 -9.82
CA ALA A 199 -12.12 29.76 -8.89
C ALA A 199 -12.20 28.88 -7.61
N ASP A 200 -12.15 27.56 -7.76
CA ASP A 200 -12.16 26.61 -6.63
C ASP A 200 -10.91 26.80 -5.75
N VAL A 201 -9.74 26.96 -6.38
CA VAL A 201 -8.48 27.23 -5.69
C VAL A 201 -8.52 28.59 -4.99
N ALA A 202 -9.01 29.64 -5.64
CA ALA A 202 -9.13 30.97 -5.06
C ALA A 202 -10.01 30.98 -3.79
N SER A 203 -11.11 30.22 -3.78
CA SER A 203 -11.91 30.05 -2.56
C SER A 203 -11.20 29.26 -1.47
N SER A 204 -10.43 28.23 -1.84
CA SER A 204 -9.75 27.35 -0.90
C SER A 204 -8.58 28.06 -0.19
N ILE A 205 -7.77 28.81 -0.92
CA ILE A 205 -6.61 29.54 -0.36
C ILE A 205 -7.02 30.68 0.57
N VAL A 206 -8.25 31.20 0.44
CA VAL A 206 -8.82 32.20 1.36
C VAL A 206 -9.27 31.55 2.67
N ALA A 207 -9.91 30.38 2.59
CA ALA A 207 -10.53 29.72 3.74
C ALA A 207 -9.59 28.79 4.53
N VAL A 208 -8.40 28.48 4.02
CA VAL A 208 -7.49 27.50 4.63
C VAL A 208 -6.76 28.03 5.88
N THR A 209 -6.70 27.19 6.91
CA THR A 209 -5.76 27.30 8.04
C THR A 209 -4.70 26.19 7.99
N ASN A 210 -3.54 26.39 8.62
CA ASN A 210 -2.52 25.33 8.68
C ASN A 210 -2.93 24.15 9.58
N LEU A 211 -3.94 24.35 10.44
CA LEU A 211 -4.50 23.34 11.33
C LEU A 211 -5.70 22.60 10.73
N ASP A 212 -6.16 23.00 9.54
CA ASP A 212 -7.28 22.34 8.88
C ASP A 212 -6.85 20.97 8.37
N GLN A 213 -7.63 19.95 8.71
CA GLN A 213 -7.40 18.61 8.19
C GLN A 213 -7.79 18.54 6.71
N GLN A 214 -6.80 18.26 5.88
CA GLN A 214 -6.97 18.05 4.46
C GLN A 214 -7.18 16.56 4.16
N PRO A 215 -8.38 16.15 3.73
CA PRO A 215 -8.68 14.72 3.54
C PRO A 215 -7.89 14.11 2.39
N ASN A 216 -7.54 14.88 1.35
CA ASN A 216 -6.83 14.43 0.16
C ASN A 216 -5.29 14.55 0.26
N LEU A 217 -4.76 14.91 1.43
CA LEU A 217 -3.33 15.09 1.66
C LEU A 217 -2.71 13.78 2.15
N TRP A 218 -1.76 13.25 1.38
CA TRP A 218 -1.04 12.02 1.66
C TRP A 218 0.45 12.30 1.90
N VAL A 219 1.09 11.50 2.74
CA VAL A 219 2.51 11.68 3.12
C VAL A 219 3.38 10.81 2.21
N ASP A 220 4.51 11.30 1.70
CA ASP A 220 5.36 10.44 0.85
C ASP A 220 6.17 9.42 1.66
N ASN A 221 6.56 9.78 2.90
CA ASN A 221 7.20 8.87 3.85
C ASN A 221 6.52 8.89 5.22
N PRO A 222 5.54 8.01 5.48
CA PRO A 222 4.83 7.95 6.75
C PRO A 222 5.69 7.49 7.95
N TYR A 223 6.93 7.06 7.71
CA TYR A 223 7.85 6.53 8.73
C TYR A 223 9.14 7.34 8.91
N ALA A 224 9.32 8.47 8.20
CA ALA A 224 10.54 9.29 8.26
C ALA A 224 10.82 9.92 9.64
N ARG A 225 9.81 10.00 10.52
CA ARG A 225 9.89 10.66 11.85
C ARG A 225 9.44 9.77 13.01
N VAL A 226 9.66 8.46 12.93
CA VAL A 226 9.34 7.54 14.06
C VAL A 226 10.26 7.80 15.28
N ASP A 227 11.31 8.60 15.09
CA ASP A 227 12.42 8.83 16.00
C ASP A 227 12.15 9.95 17.04
N GLN A 228 11.16 10.83 16.81
CA GLN A 228 10.93 12.02 17.63
C GLN A 228 9.43 12.24 17.93
N ASN A 229 9.04 11.97 19.18
CA ASN A 229 7.72 12.21 19.80
C ASN A 229 6.51 11.57 19.09
N ILE A 230 6.08 10.47 19.68
CA ILE A 230 5.28 9.38 19.11
C ILE A 230 3.78 9.70 18.94
N ASP A 231 3.21 10.75 19.52
CA ASP A 231 1.73 10.88 19.50
C ASP A 231 1.17 11.73 18.36
N ALA A 232 1.95 12.67 17.80
CA ALA A 232 1.46 13.58 16.77
C ALA A 232 1.63 13.03 15.34
N PHE A 233 2.64 12.20 15.09
CA PHE A 233 2.87 11.55 13.79
C PHE A 233 2.24 10.17 13.67
N VAL A 234 1.80 9.53 14.77
CA VAL A 234 1.16 8.20 14.75
C VAL A 234 -0.36 8.31 14.59
N ASN A 235 -0.96 9.42 15.01
CA ASN A 235 -2.38 9.69 14.83
C ASN A 235 -2.67 10.10 13.38
N GLN A 236 -3.39 9.24 12.63
CA GLN A 236 -3.84 9.50 11.25
C GLN A 236 -4.43 10.91 11.00
N PRO A 237 -5.20 11.53 11.92
CA PRO A 237 -5.78 12.85 11.69
C PRO A 237 -4.74 13.97 11.53
N ALA A 238 -3.62 13.89 12.24
CA ALA A 238 -2.64 14.96 12.27
C ALA A 238 -1.81 15.05 10.98
N ARG A 239 -1.60 13.92 10.29
CA ARG A 239 -0.86 13.85 9.02
C ARG A 239 -1.51 14.62 7.87
N GLY A 240 -2.81 14.92 7.98
CA GLY A 240 -3.57 15.68 7.00
C GLY A 240 -3.48 17.20 7.16
N MET A 241 -2.72 17.72 8.14
CA MET A 241 -2.64 19.18 8.39
C MET A 241 -1.36 19.76 7.80
N PHE A 242 -1.46 20.95 7.18
CA PHE A 242 -0.30 21.64 6.61
C PHE A 242 0.75 22.07 7.65
N PHE A 243 0.33 22.26 8.91
CA PHE A 243 1.21 22.62 10.03
C PHE A 243 2.46 21.75 10.13
N TRP A 244 2.37 20.46 9.82
CA TRP A 244 3.51 19.52 9.90
C TRP A 244 4.51 19.65 8.75
N TYR A 245 4.11 20.31 7.68
CA TYR A 245 4.93 20.56 6.49
C TYR A 245 5.40 22.02 6.42
N ALA A 246 5.07 22.82 7.43
CA ALA A 246 5.57 24.18 7.56
C ALA A 246 7.11 24.18 7.74
N PRO A 247 7.80 25.20 7.23
CA PRO A 247 9.25 25.32 7.37
C PRO A 247 9.62 25.58 8.84
N ALA A 248 9.90 24.52 9.59
CA ALA A 248 10.33 24.59 10.99
C ALA A 248 11.80 24.18 11.13
N GLY A 249 12.69 25.17 11.23
CA GLY A 249 14.10 24.98 11.58
C GLY A 249 14.93 24.17 10.58
N SER A 250 15.95 23.47 11.08
CA SER A 250 16.97 22.75 10.30
C SER A 250 16.58 21.33 9.87
N HIS A 251 15.29 21.03 9.79
CA HIS A 251 14.81 19.69 9.43
C HIS A 251 14.60 19.55 7.91
N PRO A 252 14.77 18.34 7.34
CA PRO A 252 14.43 18.07 5.95
C PRO A 252 12.96 18.44 5.68
N LYS A 253 12.70 19.06 4.53
CA LYS A 253 11.34 19.36 4.04
C LYS A 253 10.61 18.04 3.79
N ASP A 254 9.65 17.70 4.65
CA ASP A 254 8.78 16.54 4.40
C ASP A 254 7.93 16.82 3.16
N THR A 255 7.78 15.79 2.33
CA THR A 255 7.03 15.86 1.09
C THR A 255 5.68 15.17 1.25
N TYR A 256 4.70 15.71 0.55
CA TYR A 256 3.34 15.20 0.51
C TYR A 256 2.85 15.18 -0.93
N PHE A 257 1.79 14.41 -1.17
CA PHE A 257 1.15 14.31 -2.48
C PHE A 257 -0.37 14.35 -2.34
N VAL A 258 -1.04 14.50 -3.48
CA VAL A 258 -2.49 14.59 -3.55
C VAL A 258 -3.03 13.43 -4.36
N SER A 259 -4.12 12.83 -3.86
CA SER A 259 -4.96 11.90 -4.61
C SER A 259 -6.43 12.33 -4.47
N ALA A 260 -7.29 11.96 -5.42
CA ALA A 260 -8.74 12.19 -5.30
C ALA A 260 -9.34 11.48 -4.06
N LEU A 261 -8.61 10.48 -3.57
CA LEU A 261 -9.00 9.65 -2.44
C LEU A 261 -8.67 10.30 -1.11
N GLN A 262 -9.50 10.00 -0.12
CA GLN A 262 -9.23 10.36 1.27
C GLN A 262 -8.04 9.56 1.80
N ASN A 263 -7.12 10.21 2.51
CA ASN A 263 -5.98 9.58 3.17
C ASN A 263 -6.45 8.46 4.11
N GLY A 264 -5.81 7.30 3.99
CA GLY A 264 -6.16 6.09 4.73
C GLY A 264 -7.19 5.21 4.03
N THR A 265 -7.61 5.53 2.80
CA THR A 265 -8.41 4.62 1.97
C THR A 265 -7.66 3.30 1.77
N THR A 266 -8.34 2.17 2.05
CA THR A 266 -7.80 0.82 1.88
C THR A 266 -8.76 -0.06 1.09
N THR A 267 -8.21 -1.04 0.37
CA THR A 267 -8.96 -1.90 -0.55
C THR A 267 -9.16 -3.33 -0.02
N GLY A 268 -8.87 -3.53 1.28
CA GLY A 268 -9.01 -4.83 1.93
C GLY A 268 -8.09 -5.86 1.30
N VAL A 269 -8.61 -6.99 0.80
CA VAL A 269 -7.78 -7.98 0.08
C VAL A 269 -7.49 -7.62 -1.37
N LEU A 270 -8.15 -6.61 -1.95
CA LEU A 270 -7.93 -6.24 -3.35
C LEU A 270 -6.69 -5.38 -3.49
N ARG A 271 -5.92 -5.56 -4.57
CA ARG A 271 -4.73 -4.76 -4.86
C ARG A 271 -5.01 -3.79 -5.99
N GLN A 272 -5.14 -2.50 -5.67
CA GLN A 272 -5.48 -1.47 -6.64
C GLN A 272 -4.53 -0.28 -6.56
N HIS A 273 -4.44 0.46 -7.67
CA HIS A 273 -3.66 1.67 -7.80
C HIS A 273 -4.57 2.88 -7.92
N ALA A 274 -4.07 4.01 -7.42
CA ALA A 274 -4.71 5.30 -7.60
C ALA A 274 -3.73 6.31 -8.16
N ILE A 275 -4.24 7.31 -8.87
CA ILE A 275 -3.42 8.41 -9.36
C ILE A 275 -3.03 9.32 -8.19
N ARG A 276 -1.80 9.81 -8.26
CA ARG A 276 -1.28 10.86 -7.39
C ARG A 276 -0.60 11.95 -8.19
N MET A 277 -0.68 13.16 -7.65
CA MET A 277 0.07 14.32 -8.11
C MET A 277 0.99 14.80 -7.00
N ASN A 278 2.28 14.95 -7.33
CA ASN A 278 3.27 15.54 -6.45
C ASN A 278 3.66 16.91 -7.03
N SER A 279 3.76 17.92 -6.18
CA SER A 279 4.16 19.26 -6.58
C SER A 279 5.01 19.88 -5.50
N SER A 280 6.11 20.50 -5.91
CA SER A 280 7.01 21.21 -5.02
C SER A 280 7.51 22.49 -5.67
N ALA A 281 7.62 23.54 -4.88
CA ALA A 281 8.21 24.82 -5.23
C ALA A 281 9.60 24.92 -4.61
N SER A 282 10.51 25.53 -5.37
CA SER A 282 11.81 26.00 -4.90
C SER A 282 11.95 27.47 -5.26
N CYS A 283 12.28 28.30 -4.28
CA CYS A 283 12.38 29.74 -4.46
C CYS A 283 13.78 30.26 -4.10
N GLU A 284 14.29 31.18 -4.91
CA GLU A 284 15.58 31.84 -4.72
C GLU A 284 15.41 33.37 -4.82
N SER A 285 16.14 34.10 -3.97
CA SER A 285 16.25 35.56 -4.10
C SER A 285 17.21 35.88 -5.23
N ILE A 286 16.74 36.67 -6.20
CA ILE A 286 17.51 37.02 -7.40
C ILE A 286 17.64 38.53 -7.55
N PRO A 287 18.70 39.02 -8.21
CA PRO A 287 18.79 40.43 -8.54
C PRO A 287 17.73 40.80 -9.57
N ARG A 288 17.17 42.00 -9.44
CA ARG A 288 16.14 42.52 -10.37
C ARG A 288 16.56 42.54 -11.85
N THR A 289 17.86 42.54 -12.14
CA THR A 289 18.39 42.54 -13.52
C THR A 289 18.30 41.19 -14.20
N SER A 290 18.25 40.08 -13.45
CA SER A 290 18.07 38.74 -14.01
C SER A 290 16.60 38.43 -14.28
N PHE A 291 15.71 39.38 -14.02
CA PHE A 291 14.30 39.21 -14.24
C PHE A 291 13.91 39.49 -15.71
N PRO A 292 13.33 38.53 -16.46
CA PRO A 292 13.00 38.71 -17.88
C PRO A 292 11.94 39.78 -18.13
N ALA A 293 12.21 40.72 -19.04
CA ALA A 293 11.25 41.78 -19.39
C ALA A 293 10.00 41.26 -20.12
N LEU A 294 10.08 40.09 -20.76
CA LEU A 294 8.99 39.41 -21.46
C LEU A 294 8.94 37.96 -20.99
N CYS A 295 7.75 37.53 -20.57
CA CYS A 295 7.47 36.14 -20.26
C CYS A 295 7.52 35.27 -21.53
N GLY A 296 8.18 34.12 -21.46
CA GLY A 296 7.99 33.06 -22.45
C GLY A 296 6.67 32.31 -22.23
N GLY A 297 6.21 31.58 -23.26
CA GLY A 297 5.04 30.70 -23.19
C GLY A 297 3.81 31.24 -23.92
N ALA A 298 2.82 30.37 -24.16
CA ALA A 298 1.62 30.70 -24.94
C ALA A 298 0.64 31.62 -24.19
N ARG A 299 0.66 31.58 -22.85
CA ARG A 299 -0.27 32.32 -21.97
C ARG A 299 0.41 32.72 -20.65
N PRO A 300 1.25 33.77 -20.66
CA PRO A 300 1.85 34.24 -19.43
C PRO A 300 0.81 34.88 -18.51
N VAL A 301 0.90 34.59 -17.21
CA VAL A 301 0.09 35.27 -16.19
C VAL A 301 0.84 36.54 -15.79
N GLU A 302 0.22 37.68 -16.05
CA GLU A 302 0.72 38.98 -15.66
C GLU A 302 -0.29 39.72 -14.79
N ALA A 303 0.17 40.10 -13.60
CA ALA A 303 -0.55 40.95 -12.68
C ALA A 303 0.36 42.11 -12.27
N ALA A 304 -0.19 43.31 -12.27
CA ALA A 304 0.50 44.48 -11.80
C ALA A 304 -0.46 45.30 -10.94
N PHE A 305 0.03 45.72 -9.78
CA PHE A 305 -0.64 46.67 -8.92
C PHE A 305 0.29 47.87 -8.74
N LYS A 306 -0.16 49.04 -9.18
CA LYS A 306 0.63 50.27 -9.10
C LYS A 306 -0.24 51.40 -8.59
N ASN A 307 0.17 52.01 -7.48
CA ASN A 307 -0.38 53.27 -6.98
C ASN A 307 0.77 54.22 -6.59
N GLU A 308 0.45 55.34 -5.92
CA GLU A 308 1.43 56.34 -5.50
C GLU A 308 2.43 55.80 -4.46
N PHE A 309 2.09 54.70 -3.77
CA PHE A 309 2.86 54.16 -2.65
C PHE A 309 3.58 52.85 -3.00
N ILE A 310 3.14 52.08 -3.99
CA ILE A 310 3.66 50.74 -4.28
C ILE A 310 3.59 50.43 -5.79
N ASP A 311 4.66 49.84 -6.35
CA ASP A 311 4.70 49.23 -7.69
C ASP A 311 5.02 47.73 -7.54
N LEU A 312 3.98 46.91 -7.57
CA LEU A 312 4.05 45.45 -7.50
C LEU A 312 3.78 44.87 -8.88
N ARG A 313 4.60 43.91 -9.29
CA ARG A 313 4.43 43.19 -10.55
C ARG A 313 4.69 41.70 -10.36
N ALA A 314 3.64 40.92 -10.48
CA ALA A 314 3.69 39.49 -10.71
C ALA A 314 3.46 39.24 -12.21
N ALA A 315 4.43 39.64 -13.04
CA ALA A 315 4.37 39.51 -14.51
C ALA A 315 5.53 38.67 -14.99
N CYS A 316 5.40 37.36 -14.87
CA CYS A 316 6.54 36.48 -14.60
C CYS A 316 7.55 36.99 -13.54
N LEU A 317 7.38 38.17 -12.87
CA LEU A 317 8.23 39.02 -11.97
C LEU A 317 8.90 40.39 -12.45
N GLY A 318 8.34 41.25 -13.34
CA GLY A 318 8.42 42.76 -13.28
C GLY A 318 9.56 43.70 -13.86
N LYS A 319 9.27 45.04 -14.00
CA LYS A 319 10.10 46.32 -13.86
C LYS A 319 9.41 47.62 -14.45
N PRO A 320 9.70 48.91 -14.10
CA PRO A 320 9.99 49.63 -12.84
C PRO A 320 9.26 51.01 -12.61
N GLY A 321 9.49 51.64 -11.42
CA GLY A 321 9.34 53.09 -11.09
C GLY A 321 10.03 53.46 -9.73
N PRO A 322 10.44 54.72 -9.45
CA PRO A 322 11.46 55.05 -8.45
C PRO A 322 10.93 55.55 -7.07
N ASN A 323 11.79 55.37 -6.06
CA ASN A 323 11.86 55.98 -4.73
C ASN A 323 10.64 55.88 -3.80
N LEU A 324 10.73 54.95 -2.84
CA LEU A 324 9.93 54.92 -1.62
C LEU A 324 10.73 55.50 -0.46
N THR A 325 10.25 56.60 0.10
CA THR A 325 10.59 57.03 1.47
C THR A 325 9.38 56.80 2.36
N SER A 326 9.67 56.24 3.53
CA SER A 326 8.80 55.93 4.68
C SER A 326 8.04 54.59 4.64
N TYR A 327 8.46 53.73 5.58
CA TYR A 327 8.09 52.36 5.91
C TYR A 327 8.72 51.23 5.06
N ALA A 328 9.46 50.37 5.75
CA ALA A 328 10.52 49.50 5.25
C ALA A 328 10.03 48.26 4.49
N ALA A 329 9.49 48.44 3.28
CA ALA A 329 9.50 47.37 2.28
C ALA A 329 10.78 47.51 1.44
N THR A 330 11.77 46.65 1.69
CA THR A 330 12.98 46.57 0.86
C THR A 330 12.62 46.04 -0.53
N ASN A 331 13.23 46.60 -1.58
CA ASN A 331 13.05 46.05 -2.93
C ASN A 331 13.57 44.61 -2.98
N PHE A 332 12.69 43.63 -3.22
CA PHE A 332 13.05 42.23 -3.37
C PHE A 332 12.60 41.69 -4.73
N THR A 333 13.21 40.59 -5.16
CA THR A 333 12.79 39.83 -6.34
C THR A 333 13.03 38.36 -6.04
N THR A 334 11.96 37.57 -6.05
CA THR A 334 11.99 36.15 -5.70
C THR A 334 11.61 35.34 -6.91
N LYS A 335 12.49 34.47 -7.39
CA LYS A 335 12.20 33.54 -8.48
C LYS A 335 11.81 32.19 -7.89
N CYS A 336 10.62 31.72 -8.24
CA CYS A 336 10.14 30.41 -7.84
C CYS A 336 10.00 29.49 -9.05
N THR A 337 10.50 28.26 -8.92
CA THR A 337 10.36 27.20 -9.91
C THR A 337 9.60 26.04 -9.26
N ALA A 338 8.62 25.47 -9.96
CA ALA A 338 7.90 24.31 -9.47
C ALA A 338 8.22 23.07 -10.31
N GLY A 339 8.39 21.94 -9.62
CA GLY A 339 8.37 20.61 -10.21
C GLY A 339 7.03 19.94 -9.92
N SER A 340 6.33 19.48 -10.95
CA SER A 340 5.11 18.69 -10.80
C SER A 340 5.27 17.34 -11.48
N SER A 341 4.89 16.27 -10.79
CA SER A 341 4.84 14.91 -11.36
C SER A 341 3.47 14.30 -11.12
N ARG A 342 3.08 13.42 -12.03
CA ARG A 342 1.84 12.64 -11.97
C ARG A 342 2.19 11.19 -12.23
N GLY A 343 1.57 10.28 -11.49
CA GLY A 343 1.68 8.85 -11.73
C GLY A 343 0.81 8.09 -10.74
N TYR A 344 1.07 6.81 -10.59
CA TYR A 344 0.23 5.93 -9.79
C TYR A 344 0.96 5.42 -8.54
N PHE A 345 0.21 5.01 -7.53
CA PHE A 345 0.71 4.33 -6.35
C PHE A 345 -0.25 3.23 -5.91
N GLU A 346 0.26 2.19 -5.25
CA GLU A 346 -0.57 1.09 -4.73
C GLU A 346 -1.27 1.53 -3.44
N LEU A 347 -2.57 1.29 -3.33
CA LEU A 347 -3.34 1.56 -2.13
C LEU A 347 -3.03 0.54 -1.02
N GLY A 348 -3.28 0.95 0.22
CA GLY A 348 -3.15 0.06 1.37
C GLY A 348 -4.11 -1.12 1.26
N ASN A 349 -3.59 -2.33 1.38
CA ASN A 349 -4.32 -3.59 1.30
C ASN A 349 -3.72 -4.63 2.26
N TYR A 350 -4.38 -5.77 2.41
CA TYR A 350 -3.97 -6.83 3.33
C TYR A 350 -2.54 -7.32 3.06
N PHE A 351 -2.12 -7.39 1.80
CA PHE A 351 -0.81 -7.94 1.41
C PHE A 351 0.36 -6.97 1.67
N ASN A 352 0.10 -5.67 1.76
CA ASN A 352 1.10 -4.66 2.12
C ASN A 352 0.93 -4.14 3.56
N GLY A 353 0.17 -4.85 4.40
CA GLY A 353 -0.05 -4.47 5.81
C GLY A 353 -0.87 -3.19 5.97
N PHE A 354 -1.77 -2.91 5.02
CA PHE A 354 -2.59 -1.71 4.93
C PHE A 354 -1.79 -0.41 4.76
N ALA A 355 -0.55 -0.50 4.27
CA ALA A 355 0.29 0.65 3.96
C ALA A 355 0.30 0.91 2.45
N TYR A 356 0.13 2.17 2.03
CA TYR A 356 0.22 2.53 0.61
C TYR A 356 1.68 2.49 0.12
N GLY A 357 1.84 2.24 -1.18
CA GLY A 357 3.14 2.19 -1.86
C GLY A 357 3.68 3.56 -2.30
N PRO A 358 4.94 3.62 -2.75
CA PRO A 358 5.54 4.82 -3.34
C PRO A 358 5.00 5.10 -4.75
N LEU A 359 5.44 6.21 -5.38
CA LEU A 359 5.19 6.45 -6.80
C LEU A 359 5.76 5.29 -7.61
N LEU A 360 4.93 4.72 -8.48
CA LEU A 360 5.39 3.78 -9.48
C LEU A 360 6.27 4.50 -10.50
N GLN A 361 7.46 3.95 -10.74
CA GLN A 361 8.37 4.46 -11.77
C GLN A 361 7.84 4.17 -13.17
N GLU A 362 7.21 3.01 -13.34
CA GLU A 362 6.62 2.54 -14.60
C GLU A 362 5.30 1.85 -14.29
N TRP A 363 4.32 2.02 -15.18
CA TRP A 363 3.05 1.32 -15.08
C TRP A 363 3.24 -0.17 -15.43
N PRO A 364 2.75 -1.12 -14.60
CA PRO A 364 2.95 -2.54 -14.87
C PRO A 364 2.35 -2.97 -16.22
N ALA A 365 2.97 -3.97 -16.86
CA ALA A 365 2.47 -4.54 -18.11
C ALA A 365 1.04 -5.10 -17.94
N PRO A 366 0.20 -5.10 -19.00
CA PRO A 366 -1.19 -5.56 -18.91
C PRO A 366 -1.33 -6.97 -18.33
N GLU A 367 -0.40 -7.87 -18.60
CA GLU A 367 -0.41 -9.24 -18.07
C GLU A 367 -0.19 -9.27 -16.55
N VAL A 368 0.67 -8.38 -16.04
CA VAL A 368 0.93 -8.23 -14.60
C VAL A 368 -0.25 -7.57 -13.92
N ILE A 369 -0.82 -6.53 -14.54
CA ILE A 369 -2.08 -5.92 -14.07
C ILE A 369 -3.17 -6.98 -14.01
N ALA A 370 -3.24 -7.89 -14.99
CA ALA A 370 -4.23 -8.96 -15.08
C ALA A 370 -4.10 -10.01 -13.97
N SER A 371 -2.88 -10.43 -13.64
CA SER A 371 -2.63 -11.51 -12.68
C SER A 371 -2.53 -11.05 -11.23
N ASP A 372 -1.88 -9.90 -10.99
CA ASP A 372 -1.36 -9.53 -9.66
C ASP A 372 -2.11 -8.35 -9.03
N PHE A 373 -3.04 -7.74 -9.78
CA PHE A 373 -3.80 -6.56 -9.37
C PHE A 373 -5.28 -6.64 -9.78
N ASN A 374 -6.09 -5.76 -9.20
CA ASN A 374 -7.54 -5.66 -9.39
C ASN A 374 -7.94 -4.27 -9.89
N ASN A 375 -7.12 -3.68 -10.76
CA ASN A 375 -7.48 -2.43 -11.43
C ASN A 375 -8.45 -2.74 -12.56
N TYR A 376 -9.65 -2.17 -12.47
CA TYR A 376 -10.71 -2.35 -13.45
C TYR A 376 -11.31 -1.00 -13.78
N LEU A 377 -11.36 -0.67 -15.06
CA LEU A 377 -12.03 0.53 -15.57
C LEU A 377 -13.54 0.37 -15.51
N THR A 378 -14.06 -0.83 -15.80
CA THR A 378 -15.50 -1.09 -15.77
C THR A 378 -15.85 -2.40 -15.09
N MET A 379 -17.03 -2.40 -14.48
CA MET A 379 -17.63 -3.53 -13.80
C MET A 379 -18.17 -4.61 -14.75
N PHE A 380 -18.51 -4.22 -15.98
CA PHE A 380 -19.27 -5.07 -16.91
C PHE A 380 -18.37 -5.89 -17.84
N ASP A 381 -17.36 -5.25 -18.43
CA ASP A 381 -16.45 -5.89 -19.39
C ASP A 381 -15.11 -6.29 -18.77
N GLY A 382 -14.82 -5.75 -17.57
CA GLY A 382 -13.54 -5.98 -16.89
C GLY A 382 -12.33 -5.44 -17.63
N SER A 383 -12.56 -4.39 -18.43
CA SER A 383 -11.51 -3.56 -18.99
C SER A 383 -10.52 -3.12 -17.93
N ARG A 384 -9.23 -3.16 -18.25
CA ARG A 384 -8.14 -2.86 -17.32
C ARG A 384 -7.33 -1.65 -17.82
N PRO A 385 -6.83 -0.79 -16.91
CA PRO A 385 -6.09 0.39 -17.28
C PRO A 385 -4.74 0.06 -17.94
N THR A 386 -4.37 0.87 -18.93
CA THR A 386 -3.12 0.79 -19.70
C THR A 386 -2.24 2.03 -19.46
N VAL A 387 -1.00 2.00 -19.96
CA VAL A 387 0.02 3.05 -19.75
C VAL A 387 -0.47 4.43 -20.23
N GLU A 388 -1.14 4.43 -21.37
CA GLU A 388 -1.81 5.56 -21.96
C GLU A 388 -3.26 5.12 -22.12
N ASP A 389 -4.08 5.24 -21.08
CA ASP A 389 -5.51 5.25 -21.33
C ASP A 389 -5.78 6.58 -22.04
N PRO A 390 -6.00 6.59 -23.38
CA PRO A 390 -6.55 7.77 -24.00
C PRO A 390 -7.86 8.08 -23.25
N PRO A 391 -8.30 9.35 -23.17
CA PRO A 391 -9.70 9.60 -22.88
C PRO A 391 -10.49 8.66 -23.80
N SER A 392 -11.24 7.70 -23.25
CA SER A 392 -11.85 6.61 -24.02
C SER A 392 -12.47 7.20 -25.30
N ASP A 393 -12.35 6.54 -26.46
CA ASP A 393 -12.95 7.08 -27.69
C ASP A 393 -14.47 7.35 -27.51
N ASP A 394 -15.10 6.74 -26.50
CA ASP A 394 -16.46 6.99 -26.03
C ASP A 394 -16.67 8.34 -25.29
N LEU A 395 -15.61 9.03 -24.84
CA LEU A 395 -15.71 10.44 -24.42
C LEU A 395 -16.21 11.32 -25.56
N THR A 396 -15.95 10.96 -26.82
CA THR A 396 -16.49 11.73 -27.97
C THR A 396 -17.99 11.53 -28.18
N LEU A 397 -18.57 10.42 -27.72
CA LEU A 397 -19.98 10.08 -27.94
C LEU A 397 -20.91 10.57 -26.82
N ASN A 398 -20.39 10.94 -25.64
CA ASN A 398 -21.19 11.46 -24.51
C ASN A 398 -20.76 12.83 -23.99
N LEU A 399 -19.75 13.49 -24.57
CA LEU A 399 -19.38 14.87 -24.19
C LEU A 399 -20.53 15.87 -24.38
N GLU A 400 -21.51 15.58 -25.25
CA GLU A 400 -22.70 16.42 -25.43
C GLU A 400 -23.64 16.41 -24.21
N THR A 401 -23.50 15.44 -23.28
CA THR A 401 -24.42 15.30 -22.13
C THR A 401 -23.81 15.58 -20.77
N ILE A 402 -22.48 15.64 -20.64
CA ILE A 402 -21.77 15.90 -19.37
C ILE A 402 -20.94 17.17 -19.50
N PHE A 403 -21.63 18.29 -19.71
CA PHE A 403 -21.03 19.60 -19.50
C PHE A 403 -20.77 19.77 -18.01
N VAL A 404 -19.51 19.81 -17.60
CA VAL A 404 -19.18 20.57 -16.40
C VAL A 404 -19.53 22.00 -16.76
N ALA A 405 -20.65 22.48 -16.22
CA ALA A 405 -21.11 23.84 -16.43
C ALA A 405 -19.93 24.78 -16.11
N ASP A 406 -19.39 25.40 -17.16
CA ASP A 406 -18.39 26.44 -17.04
C ASP A 406 -19.12 27.78 -17.06
N PRO A 407 -19.49 28.34 -15.90
CA PRO A 407 -20.18 29.62 -15.84
C PRO A 407 -19.30 30.77 -16.38
N PHE A 408 -18.01 30.51 -16.63
CA PHE A 408 -17.05 31.49 -17.13
C PHE A 408 -16.92 31.48 -18.66
N GLY A 409 -17.56 30.53 -19.38
CA GLY A 409 -17.52 30.47 -20.84
C GLY A 409 -16.12 30.21 -21.40
N THR A 410 -15.30 29.45 -20.68
CA THR A 410 -13.89 29.17 -20.98
C THR A 410 -13.60 27.71 -21.34
N GLU A 411 -14.60 27.04 -21.92
CA GLU A 411 -14.52 25.63 -22.34
C GLU A 411 -13.38 25.36 -23.34
N SER A 412 -12.91 26.37 -24.06
CA SER A 412 -11.75 26.29 -24.98
C SER A 412 -10.38 26.42 -24.31
N PHE A 413 -10.34 26.61 -22.98
CA PHE A 413 -9.11 26.83 -22.22
C PHE A 413 -8.85 25.68 -21.25
N ASN A 414 -8.07 24.69 -21.69
CA ASN A 414 -7.68 23.57 -20.84
C ASN A 414 -6.79 24.04 -19.67
N VAL A 415 -6.94 23.39 -18.53
CA VAL A 415 -6.18 23.68 -17.31
C VAL A 415 -4.66 23.57 -17.56
N SER A 416 -3.92 24.58 -17.09
CA SER A 416 -2.47 24.64 -17.19
C SER A 416 -1.80 23.91 -16.01
N ALA A 417 -0.47 23.76 -16.06
CA ALA A 417 0.31 23.15 -14.99
C ALA A 417 0.02 23.77 -13.60
N PRO A 418 0.20 23.01 -12.50
CA PRO A 418 -0.24 23.42 -11.17
C PRO A 418 0.23 24.81 -10.73
N LEU A 419 1.49 25.16 -11.01
CA LEU A 419 2.04 26.47 -10.66
C LEU A 419 1.34 27.62 -11.38
N ILE A 420 1.04 27.47 -12.68
CA ILE A 420 0.39 28.52 -13.47
C ILE A 420 -1.04 28.72 -12.97
N THR A 421 -1.76 27.63 -12.70
CA THR A 421 -3.12 27.69 -12.19
C THR A 421 -3.17 28.27 -10.76
N ALA A 422 -2.21 27.92 -9.91
CA ALA A 422 -2.03 28.56 -8.60
C ALA A 422 -1.75 30.07 -8.72
N ALA A 423 -0.86 30.46 -9.65
CA ALA A 423 -0.55 31.86 -9.91
C ALA A 423 -1.77 32.63 -10.45
N SER A 424 -2.57 32.03 -11.33
CA SER A 424 -3.84 32.61 -11.79
C SER A 424 -4.83 32.84 -10.64
N ALA A 425 -4.89 31.94 -9.66
CA ALA A 425 -5.74 32.12 -8.48
C ALA A 425 -5.23 33.22 -7.54
N LEU A 426 -3.91 33.31 -7.36
CA LEU A 426 -3.28 34.30 -6.48
C LEU A 426 -3.23 35.71 -7.07
N PHE A 427 -3.01 35.82 -8.38
CA PHE A 427 -2.64 37.07 -9.05
C PHE A 427 -3.52 37.42 -10.26
N GLY A 428 -4.30 36.47 -10.78
CA GLY A 428 -5.10 36.68 -11.99
C GLY A 428 -6.30 37.61 -11.81
N ASN A 429 -7.14 37.69 -12.84
CA ASN A 429 -8.29 38.61 -12.89
C ASN A 429 -9.36 38.36 -11.83
N ASN A 430 -9.42 37.16 -11.25
CA ASN A 430 -10.37 36.84 -10.18
C ASN A 430 -9.72 36.88 -8.79
N SER A 431 -8.48 37.36 -8.70
CA SER A 431 -7.75 37.48 -7.43
C SER A 431 -8.10 38.76 -6.68
N PHE A 432 -7.73 38.81 -5.40
CA PHE A 432 -7.87 40.00 -4.57
C PHE A 432 -7.09 41.22 -5.08
N LEU A 433 -6.01 41.00 -5.84
CA LEU A 433 -5.26 42.09 -6.48
C LEU A 433 -6.09 42.78 -7.56
N ASN A 434 -6.91 42.03 -8.29
CA ASN A 434 -7.82 42.64 -9.24
C ASN A 434 -8.90 43.45 -8.52
N ILE A 435 -9.40 42.99 -7.36
CA ILE A 435 -10.37 43.75 -6.53
C ILE A 435 -9.80 45.14 -6.18
N ALA A 436 -8.53 45.19 -5.77
CA ALA A 436 -7.84 46.43 -5.43
C ALA A 436 -7.41 47.26 -6.66
N GLY A 437 -7.53 46.70 -7.87
CA GLY A 437 -7.15 47.36 -9.10
C GLY A 437 -8.04 48.58 -9.43
N PRO A 438 -7.51 49.57 -10.16
CA PRO A 438 -8.25 50.78 -10.52
C PRO A 438 -9.44 50.53 -11.48
N GLN A 439 -9.57 49.32 -12.02
CA GLN A 439 -10.59 48.96 -13.02
C GLN A 439 -11.99 48.74 -12.43
N ASN A 440 -12.13 48.58 -11.11
CA ASN A 440 -13.41 48.19 -10.50
C ASN A 440 -14.31 49.36 -10.07
N ASN A 441 -13.91 50.62 -10.29
CA ASN A 441 -14.65 51.82 -9.85
C ASN A 441 -15.06 51.80 -8.36
N LEU A 442 -14.33 51.06 -7.51
CA LEU A 442 -14.56 50.99 -6.08
C LEU A 442 -13.76 52.07 -5.37
N THR A 443 -14.31 52.64 -4.29
CA THR A 443 -13.53 53.50 -3.40
C THR A 443 -12.56 52.64 -2.57
N ALA A 444 -11.43 53.19 -2.15
CA ALA A 444 -10.47 52.47 -1.31
C ALA A 444 -11.10 51.93 -0.01
N ALA A 445 -12.10 52.63 0.54
CA ALA A 445 -12.89 52.15 1.66
C ALA A 445 -13.70 50.89 1.35
N GLN A 446 -14.30 50.80 0.16
CA GLN A 446 -15.02 49.60 -0.29
C GLN A 446 -14.05 48.45 -0.56
N VAL A 447 -12.91 48.72 -1.19
CA VAL A 447 -11.84 47.73 -1.42
C VAL A 447 -11.36 47.14 -0.10
N LEU A 448 -11.06 47.98 0.89
CA LEU A 448 -10.55 47.52 2.17
C LEU A 448 -11.61 46.74 2.97
N ASN A 449 -12.89 47.14 2.91
CA ASN A 449 -13.97 46.33 3.47
C ASN A 449 -14.09 44.95 2.79
N LEU A 450 -13.99 44.88 1.46
CA LEU A 450 -14.00 43.61 0.72
C LEU A 450 -12.81 42.72 1.05
N MET A 451 -11.61 43.30 1.18
CA MET A 451 -10.40 42.53 1.50
C MET A 451 -10.40 42.06 2.96
N CYS A 452 -10.66 42.95 3.91
CA CYS A 452 -10.49 42.67 5.33
C CYS A 452 -11.73 42.04 6.00
N LYS A 453 -12.96 42.42 5.62
CA LYS A 453 -14.19 41.87 6.26
C LYS A 453 -14.72 40.64 5.56
N HIS A 454 -14.64 40.60 4.24
CA HIS A 454 -15.11 39.44 3.47
C HIS A 454 -14.03 38.37 3.27
N GLY A 455 -12.84 38.58 3.84
CA GLY A 455 -11.79 37.57 3.91
C GLY A 455 -11.09 37.29 2.58
N ASN A 456 -11.24 38.14 1.56
CA ASN A 456 -10.73 37.86 0.21
C ASN A 456 -9.20 37.80 0.09
N ILE A 457 -8.44 38.07 1.16
CA ILE A 457 -6.98 37.97 1.16
C ILE A 457 -6.58 36.49 1.26
N PRO A 458 -5.88 35.91 0.26
CA PRO A 458 -5.38 34.55 0.33
C PRO A 458 -4.46 34.36 1.52
N PHE A 459 -4.59 33.22 2.19
CA PHE A 459 -3.76 32.85 3.33
C PHE A 459 -3.86 33.87 4.48
N SER A 460 -5.06 34.42 4.71
CA SER A 460 -5.35 35.42 5.75
C SER A 460 -5.69 34.83 7.11
N LEU A 461 -6.02 33.55 7.18
CA LEU A 461 -6.23 32.81 8.44
C LEU A 461 -4.88 32.41 9.07
N PRO A 462 -4.82 31.97 10.34
CA PRO A 462 -3.54 31.73 10.97
C PRO A 462 -2.76 30.66 10.19
N LEU A 463 -1.63 31.10 9.67
CA LEU A 463 -0.49 30.29 9.30
C LEU A 463 0.64 30.79 10.20
N ASP A 464 1.44 29.90 10.79
CA ASP A 464 2.61 30.25 11.63
C ASP A 464 3.74 31.01 10.90
N ILE A 465 3.46 31.55 9.71
CA ILE A 465 4.33 32.37 8.88
C ILE A 465 4.01 33.88 8.99
N ALA A 466 3.26 34.30 10.01
CA ALA A 466 2.98 35.72 10.28
C ALA A 466 4.23 36.41 10.86
N ARG A 467 4.72 37.46 10.19
CA ARG A 467 5.72 38.39 10.72
C ARG A 467 5.04 39.68 11.14
N SER A 468 5.53 40.28 12.22
CA SER A 468 5.14 41.62 12.62
C SER A 468 5.99 42.67 11.86
N PRO A 469 5.37 43.72 11.29
CA PRO A 469 3.94 44.00 11.29
C PRO A 469 3.16 43.08 10.32
N ASP A 470 2.02 42.52 10.76
CA ASP A 470 1.19 41.68 9.91
C ASP A 470 0.16 42.53 9.16
N PHE A 471 -0.18 42.17 7.92
CA PHE A 471 -1.24 42.86 7.16
C PHE A 471 -2.60 42.78 7.89
N LYS A 472 -2.76 41.79 8.77
CA LYS A 472 -3.93 41.62 9.64
C LYS A 472 -4.06 42.72 10.68
N ASP A 473 -2.94 43.22 11.20
CA ASP A 473 -2.93 44.32 12.17
C ASP A 473 -3.54 45.57 11.52
N TYR A 474 -3.22 45.80 10.24
CA TYR A 474 -3.80 46.90 9.45
C TYR A 474 -5.27 46.69 9.08
N CYS A 475 -5.70 45.45 8.83
CA CYS A 475 -7.12 45.15 8.69
C CYS A 475 -7.90 45.47 9.98
N PHE A 476 -7.33 45.16 11.15
CA PHE A 476 -7.94 45.44 12.46
C PHE A 476 -7.93 46.94 12.79
N GLU A 477 -6.82 47.65 12.56
CA GLU A 477 -6.72 49.09 12.76
C GLU A 477 -7.63 49.88 11.81
N SER A 478 -7.79 49.41 10.57
CA SER A 478 -8.69 50.05 9.59
C SER A 478 -10.15 50.04 10.04
N GLU A 479 -10.59 49.02 10.78
CA GLU A 479 -11.94 48.93 11.35
C GLU A 479 -12.24 50.07 12.34
N ILE A 480 -11.23 50.49 13.09
CA ILE A 480 -11.28 51.63 14.01
C ILE A 480 -11.30 52.96 13.24
N VAL A 481 -10.54 53.06 12.15
CA VAL A 481 -10.46 54.26 11.29
C VAL A 481 -11.76 54.48 10.51
N PHE A 482 -12.38 53.42 9.96
CA PHE A 482 -13.63 53.51 9.19
C PHE A 482 -14.82 54.04 9.99
N ASN A 483 -14.89 53.74 11.29
CA ASN A 483 -15.93 54.25 12.16
C ASN A 483 -15.74 55.74 12.53
N SER A 484 -14.57 56.32 12.24
CA SER A 484 -14.20 57.68 12.67
C SER A 484 -14.35 58.77 11.59
N GLN A 485 -14.82 58.45 10.38
CA GLN A 485 -14.95 59.42 9.27
C GLN A 485 -13.64 60.17 8.90
N ARG A 486 -12.47 59.65 9.30
CA ARG A 486 -11.17 60.23 8.89
C ARG A 486 -10.89 59.88 7.43
N THR A 487 -10.91 60.90 6.58
CA THR A 487 -10.59 60.86 5.15
C THR A 487 -9.07 60.94 4.87
N GLU A 488 -8.22 60.52 5.82
CA GLU A 488 -6.77 60.55 5.62
C GLU A 488 -6.30 59.19 5.07
N ASP A 489 -6.01 59.21 3.76
CA ASP A 489 -5.22 58.26 2.97
C ASP A 489 -5.66 56.77 2.98
N THR A 490 -6.92 56.53 2.65
CA THR A 490 -7.46 55.17 2.42
C THR A 490 -6.71 54.42 1.32
N ASP A 491 -6.14 55.13 0.33
CA ASP A 491 -5.33 54.51 -0.73
C ASP A 491 -3.98 54.01 -0.21
N ALA A 492 -3.38 54.72 0.76
CA ALA A 492 -2.17 54.27 1.45
C ALA A 492 -2.44 53.01 2.29
N ALA A 493 -3.62 52.92 2.91
CA ALA A 493 -4.01 51.73 3.68
C ALA A 493 -4.18 50.48 2.80
N VAL A 494 -4.83 50.61 1.63
CA VAL A 494 -4.92 49.51 0.64
C VAL A 494 -3.52 49.10 0.17
N ALA A 495 -2.64 50.06 -0.11
CA ALA A 495 -1.26 49.79 -0.46
C ALA A 495 -0.55 49.00 0.66
N GLN A 496 -0.65 49.45 1.90
CA GLN A 496 0.01 48.82 3.04
C GLN A 496 -0.43 47.37 3.24
N VAL A 497 -1.73 47.06 3.15
CA VAL A 497 -2.23 45.68 3.27
C VAL A 497 -1.66 44.79 2.16
N ILE A 498 -1.67 45.26 0.92
CA ILE A 498 -1.14 44.48 -0.22
C ILE A 498 0.39 44.32 -0.10
N GLY A 499 1.11 45.39 0.21
CA GLY A 499 2.56 45.39 0.38
C GLY A 499 3.02 44.46 1.49
N LEU A 500 2.37 44.50 2.65
CA LEU A 500 2.67 43.63 3.78
C LEU A 500 2.30 42.18 3.51
N TRP A 501 1.22 41.92 2.76
CA TRP A 501 0.90 40.56 2.30
C TRP A 501 2.03 40.00 1.43
N PHE A 502 2.50 40.76 0.42
CA PHE A 502 3.61 40.33 -0.43
C PHE A 502 4.90 40.14 0.37
N PHE A 503 5.20 41.05 1.29
CA PHE A 503 6.36 40.96 2.16
C PHE A 503 6.32 39.71 3.05
N ASN A 504 5.20 39.48 3.75
CA ASN A 504 5.05 38.36 4.67
C ASN A 504 5.04 36.99 3.95
N ARG A 505 4.55 36.94 2.71
CA ARG A 505 4.40 35.69 1.95
C ARG A 505 5.54 35.39 0.98
N PHE A 506 6.18 36.38 0.37
CA PHE A 506 7.11 36.17 -0.77
C PHE A 506 8.52 36.74 -0.60
N ASP A 507 8.80 37.58 0.40
CA ASP A 507 10.15 38.11 0.65
C ASP A 507 11.11 37.00 1.11
N TYR A 508 10.66 36.14 2.03
CA TYR A 508 11.44 35.00 2.50
C TYR A 508 11.16 33.75 1.64
N THR A 509 12.21 33.15 1.09
CA THR A 509 12.09 32.05 0.12
C THR A 509 11.33 30.85 0.68
N SER A 510 11.53 30.47 1.95
CA SER A 510 10.80 29.33 2.53
C SER A 510 9.31 29.61 2.72
N ASN A 511 8.93 30.86 2.97
CA ASN A 511 7.51 31.24 3.06
C ASN A 511 6.88 31.18 1.67
N ALA A 512 7.59 31.69 0.66
CA ALA A 512 7.15 31.63 -0.73
C ALA A 512 6.96 30.18 -1.20
N GLU A 513 7.91 29.30 -0.88
CA GLU A 513 7.80 27.87 -1.16
C GLU A 513 6.59 27.24 -0.48
N TYR A 514 6.41 27.47 0.83
CA TYR A 514 5.30 26.89 1.59
C TYR A 514 3.93 27.34 1.07
N VAL A 515 3.78 28.63 0.78
CA VAL A 515 2.57 29.22 0.20
C VAL A 515 2.27 28.62 -1.18
N LEU A 516 3.28 28.51 -2.04
CA LEU A 516 3.12 27.93 -3.38
C LEU A 516 2.86 26.42 -3.34
N ASP A 517 3.49 25.68 -2.43
CA ASP A 517 3.23 24.26 -2.21
C ASP A 517 1.77 24.04 -1.80
N MET A 518 1.26 24.83 -0.84
CA MET A 518 -0.16 24.80 -0.44
C MET A 518 -1.09 25.18 -1.60
N SER A 519 -0.77 26.21 -2.38
CA SER A 519 -1.60 26.58 -3.54
C SER A 519 -1.64 25.46 -4.58
N MET A 520 -0.49 24.85 -4.90
CA MET A 520 -0.42 23.73 -5.85
C MET A 520 -1.11 22.48 -5.34
N TYR A 521 -1.11 22.23 -4.01
CA TYR A 521 -1.95 21.20 -3.41
C TYR A 521 -3.42 21.39 -3.76
N PHE A 522 -3.96 22.61 -3.57
CA PHE A 522 -5.36 22.88 -3.88
C PHE A 522 -5.65 22.75 -5.37
N VAL A 523 -4.71 23.14 -6.23
CA VAL A 523 -4.83 22.91 -7.67
C VAL A 523 -4.91 21.43 -7.99
N ASN A 524 -3.96 20.61 -7.50
CA ASN A 524 -3.95 19.18 -7.74
C ASN A 524 -5.23 18.50 -7.21
N ARG A 525 -5.67 18.89 -6.01
CA ARG A 525 -6.92 18.38 -5.40
C ARG A 525 -8.13 18.72 -6.26
N ALA A 526 -8.25 19.98 -6.69
CA ALA A 526 -9.34 20.43 -7.54
C ALA A 526 -9.33 19.70 -8.90
N MET A 527 -8.15 19.57 -9.53
CA MET A 527 -7.99 18.86 -10.79
C MET A 527 -8.43 17.39 -10.67
N LEU A 528 -7.96 16.68 -9.65
CA LEU A 528 -8.31 15.27 -9.44
C LEU A 528 -9.79 15.09 -9.12
N ASN A 529 -10.34 15.87 -8.20
CA ASN A 529 -11.75 15.73 -7.80
C ASN A 529 -12.71 16.11 -8.94
N LYS A 530 -12.40 17.14 -9.73
CA LYS A 530 -13.22 17.53 -10.88
C LYS A 530 -13.09 16.54 -12.04
N ALA A 531 -11.91 15.95 -12.24
CA ALA A 531 -11.73 14.88 -13.22
C ALA A 531 -12.56 13.63 -12.87
N VAL A 532 -12.63 13.26 -11.58
CA VAL A 532 -13.55 12.20 -11.12
C VAL A 532 -15.01 12.55 -11.43
N LEU A 533 -15.42 13.81 -11.27
CA LEU A 533 -16.80 14.20 -11.61
C LEU A 533 -17.08 14.14 -13.12
N LEU A 534 -16.09 14.47 -13.96
CA LEU A 534 -16.21 14.40 -15.43
C LEU A 534 -16.33 12.98 -15.97
N GLY A 535 -15.66 12.00 -15.37
CA GLY A 535 -15.70 10.62 -15.84
C GLY A 535 -16.94 9.82 -15.39
N GLN A 536 -17.81 10.37 -14.53
CA GLN A 536 -19.06 9.69 -14.15
C GLN A 536 -20.08 9.78 -15.29
N PRO A 537 -20.83 8.71 -15.64
CA PRO A 537 -20.94 7.42 -14.95
C PRO A 537 -20.14 6.25 -15.54
N PHE A 538 -19.39 6.43 -16.63
CA PHE A 538 -18.88 5.29 -17.44
C PHE A 538 -17.36 5.23 -17.63
N ASN A 539 -16.61 6.28 -17.29
CA ASN A 539 -15.17 6.44 -17.59
C ASN A 539 -14.37 6.91 -16.35
N ASN A 540 -14.75 6.47 -15.16
CA ASN A 540 -13.87 6.60 -14.01
C ASN A 540 -13.30 5.24 -13.69
N HIS A 541 -12.14 5.21 -13.05
CA HIS A 541 -11.55 4.00 -12.50
C HIS A 541 -12.17 3.73 -11.12
N PRO A 542 -13.20 2.85 -10.99
CA PRO A 542 -13.78 2.52 -9.70
C PRO A 542 -12.79 1.73 -8.84
N LEU A 543 -12.72 2.10 -7.57
CA LEU A 543 -11.95 1.39 -6.56
C LEU A 543 -12.91 0.62 -5.66
N TYR A 544 -12.56 -0.62 -5.39
CA TYR A 544 -13.38 -1.58 -4.68
C TYR A 544 -12.68 -1.99 -3.39
N THR A 545 -13.47 -2.35 -2.39
CA THR A 545 -12.96 -2.92 -1.16
C THR A 545 -13.65 -4.26 -0.89
N SER A 546 -12.88 -5.25 -0.44
CA SER A 546 -13.42 -6.50 0.05
C SER A 546 -12.66 -7.01 1.26
N GLY A 547 -13.39 -7.61 2.22
CA GLY A 547 -12.79 -8.27 3.38
C GLY A 547 -12.08 -9.59 3.04
N GLY A 548 -12.36 -10.17 1.86
CA GLY A 548 -11.85 -11.48 1.46
C GLY A 548 -12.40 -12.63 2.31
N LEU A 549 -11.90 -13.83 2.03
CA LEU A 549 -12.27 -15.05 2.76
C LEU A 549 -11.10 -15.59 3.57
N GLU A 550 -11.38 -16.00 4.80
CA GLU A 550 -10.38 -16.59 5.69
C GLU A 550 -10.10 -18.04 5.29
N LEU A 551 -8.83 -18.33 5.00
CA LEU A 551 -8.31 -19.66 4.73
C LEU A 551 -7.36 -20.11 5.83
N VAL A 552 -7.42 -21.40 6.16
CA VAL A 552 -6.47 -22.02 7.08
C VAL A 552 -5.21 -22.44 6.32
N LYS A 553 -4.09 -21.79 6.63
CA LYS A 553 -2.78 -22.09 6.07
C LYS A 553 -1.90 -22.80 7.11
N PRO A 554 -1.34 -23.99 6.81
CA PRO A 554 -0.31 -24.58 7.65
C PRO A 554 0.99 -23.78 7.50
N VAL A 555 1.65 -23.49 8.62
CA VAL A 555 2.92 -22.77 8.67
C VAL A 555 3.97 -23.66 9.33
N LYS A 556 5.15 -23.71 8.73
CA LYS A 556 6.29 -24.50 9.22
C LYS A 556 7.58 -23.73 9.06
N THR A 557 8.54 -24.02 9.93
CA THR A 557 9.91 -23.50 9.80
C THR A 557 10.75 -24.37 8.87
N LEU A 558 11.85 -23.81 8.36
CA LEU A 558 12.84 -24.60 7.61
C LEU A 558 13.39 -25.76 8.46
N ALA A 559 13.69 -25.48 9.73
CA ALA A 559 14.14 -26.49 10.70
C ALA A 559 13.11 -27.62 10.87
N ALA A 560 11.82 -27.27 11.02
CA ALA A 560 10.75 -28.26 11.08
C ALA A 560 10.70 -29.13 9.83
N THR A 561 10.89 -28.52 8.65
CA THR A 561 10.89 -29.22 7.37
C THR A 561 12.01 -30.26 7.30
N ILE A 562 13.22 -29.88 7.73
CA ILE A 562 14.40 -30.76 7.75
C ILE A 562 14.19 -31.91 8.75
N ILE A 563 13.83 -31.59 10.00
CA ILE A 563 13.69 -32.59 11.07
C ILE A 563 12.67 -33.66 10.68
N VAL A 564 11.45 -33.27 10.29
CA VAL A 564 10.38 -34.23 10.00
C VAL A 564 10.69 -35.04 8.74
N SER A 565 11.26 -34.41 7.70
CA SER A 565 11.63 -35.13 6.46
C SER A 565 12.74 -36.16 6.70
N VAL A 566 13.73 -35.84 7.55
CA VAL A 566 14.80 -36.78 7.94
C VAL A 566 14.25 -37.94 8.76
N LEU A 567 13.34 -37.67 9.72
CA LEU A 567 12.71 -38.72 10.52
C LEU A 567 11.89 -39.67 9.64
N ILE A 568 11.09 -39.14 8.71
CA ILE A 568 10.34 -39.95 7.72
C ILE A 568 11.31 -40.76 6.87
N ALA A 569 12.39 -40.16 6.35
CA ALA A 569 13.38 -40.86 5.53
C ALA A 569 14.07 -41.99 6.30
N MET A 570 14.49 -41.75 7.55
CA MET A 570 15.06 -42.77 8.42
C MET A 570 14.06 -43.91 8.67
N GLN A 571 12.78 -43.57 8.88
CA GLN A 571 11.74 -44.56 9.09
C GLN A 571 11.48 -45.41 7.83
N LEU A 572 11.42 -44.77 6.66
CA LEU A 572 11.26 -45.45 5.37
C LEU A 572 12.43 -46.38 5.09
N VAL A 573 13.68 -45.93 5.31
CA VAL A 573 14.87 -46.76 5.15
C VAL A 573 14.85 -47.95 6.12
N GLY A 574 14.50 -47.72 7.38
CA GLY A 574 14.41 -48.79 8.37
C GLY A 574 13.27 -49.79 8.11
N LEU A 575 12.22 -49.40 7.39
CA LEU A 575 11.16 -50.30 6.91
C LEU A 575 11.51 -50.98 5.57
N ALA A 576 12.37 -50.35 4.76
CA ALA A 576 12.85 -50.86 3.49
C ALA A 576 13.95 -51.93 3.65
N ILE A 577 14.90 -51.75 4.57
CA ILE A 577 16.01 -52.71 4.78
C ILE A 577 15.49 -54.14 5.09
N PRO A 578 14.49 -54.34 5.95
CA PRO A 578 13.90 -55.66 6.17
C PRO A 578 13.18 -56.24 4.95
N SER A 579 12.68 -55.38 4.04
CA SER A 579 11.93 -55.81 2.85
C SER A 579 12.83 -56.07 1.64
N ASP A 580 13.96 -55.38 1.48
CA ASP A 580 14.92 -55.57 0.38
C ASP A 580 15.84 -56.79 0.54
N ILE A 581 16.01 -57.26 1.78
CA ILE A 581 16.66 -58.56 2.07
C ILE A 581 15.89 -59.73 1.39
N SER A 582 14.71 -59.48 0.82
CA SER A 582 13.85 -60.42 0.09
C SER A 582 14.04 -60.49 -1.44
N ILE A 583 14.80 -59.59 -2.09
CA ILE A 583 14.85 -59.52 -3.56
C ILE A 583 16.26 -59.81 -4.12
N PRO A 584 16.71 -61.09 -4.09
CA PRO A 584 17.58 -61.54 -5.18
C PRO A 584 17.23 -62.97 -5.66
N TYR A 585 15.96 -63.25 -5.94
CA TYR A 585 15.55 -64.47 -6.65
C TYR A 585 14.45 -64.20 -7.69
N LEU A 586 14.68 -63.19 -8.54
CA LEU A 586 13.93 -62.97 -9.80
C LEU A 586 14.85 -62.63 -10.99
N ARG A 587 16.15 -62.96 -10.92
CA ARG A 587 17.04 -62.99 -12.09
C ARG A 587 17.99 -64.18 -11.99
N GLY A 588 17.86 -65.09 -12.96
CA GLY A 588 18.84 -66.15 -13.27
C GLY A 588 18.52 -67.47 -12.61
#